data_AF-A0A814AN88-F1
#
_entry.id   AF-A0A814AN88-F1
#
_cell.length_a   1.000
_cell.length_b   1.000
_cell.length_c   1.000
_cell.angle_alpha   90.00
_cell.angle_beta   90.00
_cell.angle_gamma   90.00
#
_symmetry.space_group_name_H-M   'P 1'
#
loop_
_entity.id
_entity.type
_entity.pdbx_description
1 polymer ?
#
loop_
_entity_poly.entity_id
_entity_poly.type
_entity_poly.pdbx_seq_one_letter_code
_entity_poly.pdbx_strand_id
1 'polypeptide(L)'
;MLLKAQLVSVLLYALVLAANAHMAAWSRGMYCMKGRGGENNMNNNLPVNPLVDLTQKDWWFQHYQGCDKEPPPAGDYLELPAGGSFTVEIATNRAFTTFGHNRNFNGYFGGPQELEYTPWGCVSDPNLHTPNQDSAPGTVFAISYQNSIDKVTPENLVVFTVRYKTPWQRVTSYDVPKDLPPCPPGGCTCAWGWIPMGCGQPNMYMQGHKCIVTGSTSTKKLAVAKPPVYCENDRSKCVKGAKQMIFYFQKDGNNVFNVPKMPTYNEVMGFSEGAQNDIFEDSNLVSTVGNVLLNSYVNLPSNCYSVSNLPTNTEWTLVTNVYSPVASNAMIVESREELKSISTDSITTETSSQITSSDKSPINGTDMKTEFDNSPKKTI
;
A
#
# COMPACT_ATOMS: atom_id res chain seq x y z
N MET A 1 -22.75 22.67 46.78
CA MET A 1 -23.20 22.22 45.44
C MET A 1 -22.14 22.38 44.35
N LEU A 2 -21.42 23.51 44.24
CA LEU A 2 -20.52 23.82 43.11
C LEU A 2 -19.54 22.71 42.70
N LEU A 3 -18.93 22.00 43.66
CA LEU A 3 -17.93 20.95 43.37
C LEU A 3 -18.42 19.82 42.44
N LYS A 4 -19.74 19.54 42.40
CA LYS A 4 -20.29 18.51 41.49
C LYS A 4 -20.44 18.99 40.04
N ALA A 5 -20.45 20.30 39.78
CA ALA A 5 -20.55 20.83 38.42
C ALA A 5 -19.20 20.74 37.67
N GLN A 6 -18.09 21.05 38.35
CA GLN A 6 -16.76 21.08 37.73
C GLN A 6 -16.31 19.70 37.22
N LEU A 7 -16.66 18.62 37.93
CA LEU A 7 -16.36 17.24 37.50
C LEU A 7 -17.08 16.84 36.19
N VAL A 8 -18.27 17.40 35.91
CA VAL A 8 -19.00 17.13 34.67
C VAL A 8 -18.37 17.87 33.49
N SER A 9 -17.90 19.11 33.70
CA SER A 9 -17.22 19.89 32.65
C SER A 9 -15.88 19.28 32.23
N VAL A 10 -15.10 18.69 33.15
CA VAL A 10 -13.84 18.02 32.79
C VAL A 10 -14.11 16.76 31.97
N LEU A 11 -15.18 16.01 32.25
CA LEU A 11 -15.51 14.78 31.52
C LEU A 11 -15.94 15.04 30.06
N LEU A 12 -16.54 16.20 29.76
CA LEU A 12 -16.80 16.63 28.37
C LEU A 12 -15.54 17.10 27.62
N TYR A 13 -14.43 17.39 28.32
CA TYR A 13 -13.14 17.71 27.69
C TYR A 13 -12.34 16.47 27.29
N ALA A 14 -12.86 15.26 27.51
CA ALA A 14 -12.57 14.09 26.67
C ALA A 14 -13.25 14.21 25.28
N LEU A 15 -13.25 15.43 24.72
CA LEU A 15 -13.60 15.73 23.34
C LEU A 15 -12.75 14.83 22.45
N VAL A 16 -13.40 14.08 21.56
CA VAL A 16 -12.72 13.26 20.57
C VAL A 16 -11.94 14.20 19.66
N LEU A 17 -10.65 14.38 19.97
CA LEU A 17 -9.66 14.84 19.02
C LEU A 17 -9.61 13.78 17.93
N ALA A 18 -10.48 13.95 16.94
CA ALA A 18 -10.53 13.12 15.75
C ALA A 18 -9.21 13.33 15.02
N ALA A 19 -8.21 12.52 15.39
CA ALA A 19 -7.00 12.32 14.63
C ALA A 19 -7.46 11.83 13.26
N ASN A 20 -7.61 12.76 12.34
CA ASN A 20 -8.14 12.54 11.02
C ASN A 20 -6.93 12.49 10.10
N ALA A 21 -6.36 11.29 9.91
CA ALA A 21 -5.35 11.15 8.88
C ALA A 21 -5.96 11.53 7.54
N HIS A 22 -5.13 12.11 6.71
CA HIS A 22 -5.45 12.40 5.34
C HIS A 22 -4.24 11.93 4.56
N MET A 23 -4.33 10.85 3.78
CA MET A 23 -3.20 10.40 2.96
C MET A 23 -3.64 9.84 1.61
N ALA A 24 -2.78 10.04 0.63
CA ALA A 24 -2.89 9.52 -0.71
C ALA A 24 -1.52 9.08 -1.20
N ALA A 25 -1.48 8.07 -2.05
CA ALA A 25 -0.29 7.78 -2.84
C ALA A 25 -0.18 8.77 -4.00
N TRP A 26 0.70 9.75 -3.86
CA TRP A 26 1.00 10.72 -4.92
C TRP A 26 1.97 10.08 -5.92
N SER A 27 1.55 10.07 -7.19
CA SER A 27 2.37 9.58 -8.30
C SER A 27 1.98 10.25 -9.61
N ARG A 28 2.83 10.14 -10.63
CA ARG A 28 2.66 10.83 -11.92
C ARG A 28 1.32 10.52 -12.60
N GLY A 29 0.87 9.26 -12.53
CA GLY A 29 -0.39 8.82 -13.11
C GLY A 29 -1.62 8.99 -12.22
N MET A 30 -1.55 9.64 -11.06
CA MET A 30 -2.73 9.76 -10.19
C MET A 30 -3.80 10.68 -10.81
N TYR A 31 -5.06 10.32 -10.61
CA TYR A 31 -6.18 11.24 -10.78
C TYR A 31 -6.13 12.33 -9.70
N CYS A 32 -6.74 13.48 -9.97
CA CYS A 32 -6.96 14.55 -9.01
C CYS A 32 -5.67 15.20 -8.45
N MET A 33 -4.51 14.95 -9.06
CA MET A 33 -3.20 15.57 -8.75
C MET A 33 -3.29 17.09 -8.59
N LYS A 34 -4.05 17.75 -9.48
CA LYS A 34 -4.21 19.21 -9.53
C LYS A 34 -5.28 19.76 -8.58
N GLY A 35 -6.06 18.91 -7.94
CA GLY A 35 -7.34 19.28 -7.32
C GLY A 35 -8.46 19.22 -8.36
N ARG A 36 -9.54 19.99 -8.13
CA ARG A 36 -10.72 20.05 -9.00
C ARG A 36 -10.83 21.42 -9.67
N GLY A 37 -11.24 21.45 -10.95
CA GLY A 37 -11.48 22.68 -11.71
C GLY A 37 -10.34 23.11 -12.64
N GLY A 38 -9.42 22.21 -12.99
CA GLY A 38 -8.37 22.45 -13.98
C GLY A 38 -7.17 23.31 -13.53
N GLU A 39 -7.33 24.19 -12.54
CA GLU A 39 -6.21 24.93 -11.93
C GLU A 39 -5.20 23.98 -11.28
N ASN A 40 -3.90 24.28 -11.40
CA ASN A 40 -2.83 23.42 -10.90
C ASN A 40 -2.50 23.71 -9.42
N ASN A 41 -3.40 23.36 -8.50
CA ASN A 41 -3.13 23.52 -7.07
C ASN A 41 -1.97 22.60 -6.65
N MET A 42 -0.82 23.18 -6.28
CA MET A 42 0.35 22.44 -5.77
C MET A 42 0.34 22.26 -4.25
N ASN A 43 -0.61 22.90 -3.56
CA ASN A 43 -0.95 22.71 -2.14
C ASN A 43 -2.27 21.93 -2.03
N ASN A 44 -2.40 20.88 -2.83
CA ASN A 44 -3.62 20.10 -2.98
C ASN A 44 -3.75 19.06 -1.86
N ASN A 45 -4.86 19.13 -1.12
CA ASN A 45 -5.29 18.16 -0.13
C ASN A 45 -6.68 17.58 -0.44
N LEU A 46 -7.15 17.61 -1.70
CA LEU A 46 -8.43 16.99 -2.06
C LEU A 46 -8.37 15.45 -2.05
N PRO A 47 -7.41 14.75 -2.71
CA PRO A 47 -7.41 13.29 -2.82
C PRO A 47 -7.16 12.55 -1.50
N VAL A 48 -6.68 13.26 -0.49
CA VAL A 48 -6.31 12.71 0.82
C VAL A 48 -7.48 12.60 1.79
N ASN A 49 -8.67 13.13 1.44
CA ASN A 49 -9.85 13.10 2.31
C ASN A 49 -10.42 11.66 2.43
N PRO A 50 -10.75 11.20 3.66
CA PRO A 50 -11.28 9.86 3.89
C PRO A 50 -12.67 9.64 3.27
N LEU A 51 -13.03 8.38 3.10
CA LEU A 51 -14.32 7.90 2.59
C LEU A 51 -15.04 7.14 3.72
N VAL A 52 -16.22 7.59 4.10
CA VAL A 52 -17.04 7.01 5.18
C VAL A 52 -18.50 7.43 5.03
N ASP A 53 -19.45 6.52 5.25
CA ASP A 53 -20.91 6.70 5.10
C ASP A 53 -21.37 7.27 3.72
N LEU A 54 -20.59 7.00 2.67
CA LEU A 54 -20.91 7.38 1.30
C LEU A 54 -21.62 6.22 0.55
N THR A 55 -22.40 6.54 -0.48
CA THR A 55 -22.90 5.51 -1.42
C THR A 55 -21.76 5.03 -2.32
N GLN A 56 -21.88 3.86 -2.95
CA GLN A 56 -20.89 3.36 -3.91
C GLN A 56 -20.67 4.33 -5.06
N LYS A 57 -21.72 4.99 -5.54
CA LYS A 57 -21.60 6.03 -6.57
C LYS A 57 -20.73 7.20 -6.11
N ASP A 58 -20.69 7.51 -4.81
CA ASP A 58 -20.01 8.66 -4.24
C ASP A 58 -18.57 8.35 -3.80
N TRP A 59 -18.30 7.16 -3.25
CA TRP A 59 -16.94 6.77 -2.83
C TRP A 59 -16.10 6.13 -3.94
N TRP A 60 -16.71 5.49 -4.96
CA TRP A 60 -15.96 4.85 -6.06
C TRP A 60 -15.07 5.88 -6.76
N PHE A 61 -13.74 5.67 -6.68
CA PHE A 61 -12.73 6.61 -7.16
C PHE A 61 -12.92 8.07 -6.68
N GLN A 62 -13.49 8.26 -5.49
CA GLN A 62 -13.75 9.58 -4.88
C GLN A 62 -14.65 10.50 -5.73
N HIS A 63 -15.67 9.93 -6.39
CA HIS A 63 -16.62 10.68 -7.23
C HIS A 63 -17.28 11.88 -6.54
N TYR A 64 -17.55 11.78 -5.24
CA TYR A 64 -18.07 12.86 -4.38
C TYR A 64 -17.14 14.08 -4.35
N GLN A 65 -15.83 13.84 -4.30
CA GLN A 65 -14.79 14.86 -4.36
C GLN A 65 -14.61 15.38 -5.80
N GLY A 66 -15.08 14.62 -6.81
CA GLY A 66 -14.96 14.89 -8.24
C GLY A 66 -13.65 14.41 -8.85
N CYS A 67 -12.83 13.68 -8.09
CA CYS A 67 -11.49 13.26 -8.49
C CYS A 67 -11.48 12.27 -9.67
N ASP A 68 -12.53 11.47 -9.84
CA ASP A 68 -12.74 10.57 -10.99
C ASP A 68 -12.80 11.30 -12.34
N LYS A 69 -13.12 12.61 -12.34
CA LYS A 69 -13.27 13.47 -13.51
C LYS A 69 -12.00 14.27 -13.84
N GLU A 70 -10.97 14.17 -13.00
CA GLU A 70 -9.71 14.92 -13.09
C GLU A 70 -8.53 13.97 -13.42
N PRO A 71 -8.47 13.37 -14.62
CA PRO A 71 -7.40 12.43 -14.97
C PRO A 71 -6.02 13.11 -15.03
N PRO A 72 -4.92 12.33 -14.93
CA PRO A 72 -3.59 12.84 -15.22
C PRO A 72 -3.49 13.29 -16.70
N PRO A 73 -2.49 14.12 -17.06
CA PRO A 73 -2.21 14.48 -18.45
C PRO A 73 -2.03 13.27 -19.38
N ALA A 74 -2.36 13.43 -20.66
CA ALA A 74 -2.15 12.36 -21.64
C ALA A 74 -0.65 12.00 -21.74
N GLY A 75 -0.31 10.74 -21.46
CA GLY A 75 1.07 10.26 -21.39
C GLY A 75 1.64 10.16 -19.96
N ASP A 76 0.97 10.72 -18.95
CA ASP A 76 1.36 10.57 -17.55
C ASP A 76 0.72 9.31 -16.94
N TYR A 77 1.55 8.31 -16.65
CA TYR A 77 1.15 7.02 -16.06
C TYR A 77 1.93 6.74 -14.77
N LEU A 78 1.37 5.85 -13.95
CA LEU A 78 2.12 5.04 -12.99
C LEU A 78 2.70 3.83 -13.73
N GLU A 79 4.01 3.78 -13.90
CA GLU A 79 4.69 2.67 -14.57
C GLU A 79 4.88 1.47 -13.62
N LEU A 80 4.52 0.28 -14.10
CA LEU A 80 4.56 -0.98 -13.37
C LEU A 80 5.54 -1.94 -14.06
N PRO A 81 6.83 -1.92 -13.70
CA PRO A 81 7.84 -2.80 -14.31
C PRO A 81 7.61 -4.25 -13.87
N ALA A 82 7.16 -5.10 -14.79
CA ALA A 82 6.75 -6.47 -14.47
C ALA A 82 7.92 -7.30 -13.89
N GLY A 83 7.77 -7.75 -12.64
CA GLY A 83 8.82 -8.50 -11.91
C GLY A 83 9.89 -7.62 -11.27
N GLY A 84 9.76 -6.30 -11.35
CA GLY A 84 10.48 -5.32 -10.53
C GLY A 84 9.55 -4.65 -9.52
N SER A 85 9.91 -3.44 -9.11
CA SER A 85 9.14 -2.64 -8.14
C SER A 85 8.98 -1.20 -8.65
N PHE A 86 7.92 -0.53 -8.22
CA PHE A 86 7.70 0.91 -8.46
C PHE A 86 7.61 1.66 -7.12
N THR A 87 7.74 2.99 -7.16
CA THR A 87 7.75 3.84 -5.95
C THR A 87 6.76 4.99 -6.09
N VAL A 88 6.08 5.31 -4.98
CA VAL A 88 5.15 6.45 -4.87
C VAL A 88 5.42 7.24 -3.59
N GLU A 89 4.90 8.46 -3.52
CA GLU A 89 5.01 9.32 -2.33
C GLU A 89 3.69 9.33 -1.56
N ILE A 90 3.61 8.65 -0.42
CA ILE A 90 2.45 8.70 0.46
C ILE A 90 2.57 9.95 1.35
N ALA A 91 1.65 10.90 1.20
CA ALA A 91 1.73 12.19 1.91
C ALA A 91 0.36 12.82 2.19
N THR A 92 0.33 13.71 3.19
CA THR A 92 -0.88 14.42 3.66
C THR A 92 -1.31 15.60 2.79
N ASN A 93 -0.43 16.08 1.91
CA ASN A 93 -0.69 17.14 0.95
C ASN A 93 0.33 17.02 -0.19
N ARG A 94 -0.06 17.37 -1.41
CA ARG A 94 0.84 17.48 -2.57
C ARG A 94 2.08 18.34 -2.29
N ALA A 95 1.95 19.39 -1.46
CA ALA A 95 3.04 20.28 -1.07
C ALA A 95 4.25 19.56 -0.45
N PHE A 96 4.03 18.38 0.14
CA PHE A 96 5.04 17.56 0.81
C PHE A 96 5.61 16.46 -0.12
N THR A 97 5.51 16.64 -1.43
CA THR A 97 5.94 15.67 -2.46
C THR A 97 6.72 16.37 -3.58
N THR A 98 7.43 15.60 -4.41
CA THR A 98 8.14 16.12 -5.60
C THR A 98 7.22 16.78 -6.64
N PHE A 99 5.91 16.55 -6.54
CA PHE A 99 4.87 17.16 -7.37
C PHE A 99 4.37 18.53 -6.86
N GLY A 100 4.75 18.93 -5.63
CA GLY A 100 4.35 20.19 -4.98
C GLY A 100 5.19 21.41 -5.37
N HIS A 101 4.97 22.53 -4.67
CA HIS A 101 5.80 23.74 -4.82
C HIS A 101 7.23 23.52 -4.34
N ASN A 102 7.42 22.92 -3.16
CA ASN A 102 8.75 22.65 -2.62
C ASN A 102 9.27 21.29 -3.11
N ARG A 103 9.83 21.25 -4.33
CA ARG A 103 10.48 20.05 -4.87
C ARG A 103 11.69 19.58 -4.04
N ASN A 104 12.24 20.46 -3.20
CA ASN A 104 13.33 20.17 -2.27
C ASN A 104 12.77 19.85 -0.86
N PHE A 105 11.55 19.32 -0.75
CA PHE A 105 10.99 18.87 0.52
C PHE A 105 11.70 17.60 1.00
N ASN A 106 12.83 17.80 1.67
CA ASN A 106 13.63 16.77 2.34
C ASN A 106 12.89 16.09 3.51
N GLY A 107 11.62 16.46 3.78
CA GLY A 107 10.77 15.85 4.79
C GLY A 107 10.54 14.38 4.50
N TYR A 108 11.43 13.56 5.05
CA TYR A 108 11.19 12.15 5.30
C TYR A 108 10.09 12.03 6.34
N PHE A 109 8.94 11.49 5.97
CA PHE A 109 8.23 10.64 6.93
C PHE A 109 8.93 9.28 6.86
N GLY A 110 9.43 8.78 8.01
CA GLY A 110 10.15 7.50 8.10
C GLY A 110 11.68 7.56 8.21
N GLY A 111 12.28 8.71 8.55
CA GLY A 111 13.64 8.80 9.11
C GLY A 111 13.61 8.85 10.66
N PRO A 112 14.77 8.94 11.35
CA PRO A 112 14.82 9.18 12.79
C PRO A 112 14.44 10.64 13.10
N GLN A 113 13.14 10.89 13.17
CA GLN A 113 12.54 12.19 13.46
C GLN A 113 11.56 12.02 14.63
N GLU A 114 11.44 13.03 15.48
CA GLU A 114 10.47 13.03 16.57
C GLU A 114 9.05 13.11 15.98
N LEU A 115 8.37 11.96 15.99
CA LEU A 115 6.95 11.86 15.67
C LEU A 115 6.15 12.55 16.78
N GLU A 116 5.20 13.42 16.42
CA GLU A 116 4.25 13.93 17.40
C GLU A 116 3.22 12.85 17.72
N TYR A 117 2.80 12.77 18.99
CA TYR A 117 1.79 11.82 19.46
C TYR A 117 0.63 12.52 20.16
N THR A 118 -0.58 12.00 19.98
CA THR A 118 -1.72 12.34 20.83
C THR A 118 -1.49 11.86 22.27
N PRO A 119 -2.20 12.41 23.27
CA PRO A 119 -2.15 11.91 24.66
C PRO A 119 -2.52 10.42 24.84
N TRP A 120 -3.04 9.77 23.79
CA TRP A 120 -3.42 8.36 23.78
C TRP A 120 -2.45 7.49 22.95
N GLY A 121 -1.31 8.04 22.53
CA GLY A 121 -0.21 7.29 21.89
C GLY A 121 -0.33 7.08 20.38
N CYS A 122 -1.30 7.70 19.69
CA CYS A 122 -1.40 7.68 18.23
C CYS A 122 -0.50 8.76 17.60
N VAL A 123 0.19 8.48 16.49
CA VAL A 123 0.97 9.50 15.78
C VAL A 123 0.03 10.58 15.23
N SER A 124 0.27 11.85 15.58
CA SER A 124 -0.54 13.02 15.19
C SER A 124 0.07 13.84 14.06
N ASP A 125 1.40 13.93 13.94
CA ASP A 125 2.07 14.48 12.76
C ASP A 125 3.30 13.62 12.37
N PRO A 126 3.38 13.12 11.11
CA PRO A 126 2.27 13.01 10.16
C PRO A 126 1.13 12.19 10.78
N ASN A 127 -0.13 12.57 10.57
CA ASN A 127 -1.22 11.78 11.11
C ASN A 127 -1.32 10.44 10.34
N LEU A 128 -0.87 9.33 10.95
CA LEU A 128 -0.75 8.03 10.29
C LEU A 128 -1.88 7.04 10.60
N HIS A 129 -2.85 7.40 11.44
CA HIS A 129 -3.81 6.45 12.06
C HIS A 129 -3.13 5.17 12.62
N THR A 130 -2.00 5.31 13.33
CA THR A 130 -1.32 4.19 14.02
C THR A 130 -0.49 4.72 15.20
N PRO A 131 -0.22 3.93 16.27
CA PRO A 131 0.75 4.29 17.29
C PRO A 131 2.21 3.96 16.92
N ASN A 132 2.48 3.07 15.95
CA ASN A 132 3.85 2.76 15.49
C ASN A 132 3.87 2.03 14.13
N GLN A 133 5.07 1.77 13.60
CA GLN A 133 5.24 1.07 12.31
C GLN A 133 4.69 -0.36 12.34
N ASP A 134 4.89 -1.10 13.43
CA ASP A 134 4.49 -2.50 13.52
C ASP A 134 2.97 -2.72 13.57
N SER A 135 2.23 -1.67 13.95
CA SER A 135 0.76 -1.64 13.96
C SER A 135 0.15 -0.93 12.74
N ALA A 136 0.97 -0.38 11.83
CA ALA A 136 0.47 0.22 10.59
C ALA A 136 -0.15 -0.86 9.68
N PRO A 137 -1.42 -0.70 9.24
CA PRO A 137 -2.26 -1.81 8.78
C PRO A 137 -1.92 -2.39 7.39
N GLY A 138 -1.12 -1.69 6.60
CA GLY A 138 -0.79 -2.03 5.23
C GLY A 138 -1.65 -1.30 4.19
N THR A 139 -1.13 -1.22 2.97
CA THR A 139 -1.70 -0.50 1.83
C THR A 139 -1.52 -1.30 0.53
N VAL A 140 -2.34 -1.04 -0.48
CA VAL A 140 -2.33 -1.81 -1.75
C VAL A 140 -2.27 -0.95 -2.99
N PHE A 141 -1.85 -1.56 -4.10
CA PHE A 141 -2.36 -1.18 -5.41
C PHE A 141 -3.14 -2.33 -6.06
N ALA A 142 -4.27 -1.96 -6.66
CA ALA A 142 -5.07 -2.80 -7.55
C ALA A 142 -5.02 -2.29 -8.98
N ILE A 143 -5.27 -3.19 -9.95
CA ILE A 143 -5.23 -2.92 -11.39
C ILE A 143 -6.49 -3.48 -12.07
N SER A 144 -7.01 -2.71 -13.03
CA SER A 144 -8.03 -3.11 -13.98
C SER A 144 -7.54 -2.81 -15.39
N TYR A 145 -7.70 -3.79 -16.29
CA TYR A 145 -7.33 -3.67 -17.70
C TYR A 145 -8.34 -2.86 -18.53
N GLN A 146 -9.15 -2.05 -17.85
CA GLN A 146 -9.99 -1.01 -18.44
C GLN A 146 -9.21 0.30 -18.50
N ASN A 147 -9.09 0.88 -19.69
CA ASN A 147 -8.56 2.23 -19.86
C ASN A 147 -9.49 3.26 -19.21
N SER A 148 -10.81 3.17 -19.42
CA SER A 148 -11.76 4.13 -18.87
C SER A 148 -12.23 3.75 -17.47
N ILE A 149 -12.16 4.72 -16.55
CA ILE A 149 -12.47 4.55 -15.12
C ILE A 149 -13.94 4.17 -14.86
N ASP A 150 -14.86 4.57 -15.75
CA ASP A 150 -16.29 4.21 -15.70
C ASP A 150 -16.58 2.74 -16.04
N LYS A 151 -15.58 1.98 -16.55
CA LYS A 151 -15.69 0.54 -16.80
C LYS A 151 -15.04 -0.30 -15.70
N VAL A 152 -14.39 0.33 -14.72
CA VAL A 152 -13.76 -0.37 -13.60
C VAL A 152 -14.84 -0.75 -12.59
N THR A 153 -14.88 -2.03 -12.23
CA THR A 153 -15.81 -2.61 -11.25
C THR A 153 -15.02 -3.37 -10.18
N PRO A 154 -15.60 -3.67 -9.00
CA PRO A 154 -14.95 -4.51 -7.98
C PRO A 154 -14.33 -5.79 -8.55
N GLU A 155 -15.06 -6.47 -9.43
CA GLU A 155 -14.71 -7.77 -10.00
C GLU A 155 -13.54 -7.71 -11.00
N ASN A 156 -13.27 -6.54 -11.58
CA ASN A 156 -12.17 -6.34 -12.53
C ASN A 156 -11.01 -5.49 -11.98
N LEU A 157 -11.12 -5.00 -10.73
CA LEU A 157 -10.09 -4.24 -10.02
C LEU A 157 -9.34 -5.15 -9.04
N VAL A 158 -8.33 -5.85 -9.55
CA VAL A 158 -7.60 -6.91 -8.85
C VAL A 158 -6.44 -6.35 -8.05
N VAL A 159 -6.35 -6.63 -6.74
CA VAL A 159 -5.16 -6.31 -5.94
C VAL A 159 -3.97 -7.11 -6.45
N PHE A 160 -2.97 -6.43 -7.00
CA PHE A 160 -1.77 -7.06 -7.57
C PHE A 160 -0.53 -6.89 -6.69
N THR A 161 -0.56 -5.94 -5.75
CA THR A 161 0.55 -5.70 -4.83
C THR A 161 0.05 -5.11 -3.52
N VAL A 162 0.75 -5.49 -2.45
CA VAL A 162 0.45 -5.13 -1.06
C VAL A 162 1.77 -4.67 -0.44
N ARG A 163 1.70 -3.70 0.47
CA ARG A 163 2.80 -3.31 1.34
C ARG A 163 2.33 -3.35 2.78
N TYR A 164 3.03 -4.09 3.63
CA TYR A 164 2.77 -4.17 5.07
C TYR A 164 3.41 -2.97 5.78
N LYS A 165 2.96 -2.69 7.01
CA LYS A 165 3.54 -1.65 7.89
C LYS A 165 3.56 -0.26 7.24
N THR A 166 2.53 0.02 6.45
CA THR A 166 2.24 1.29 5.78
C THR A 166 0.83 1.77 6.14
N PRO A 167 0.54 3.07 5.99
CA PRO A 167 1.47 4.17 5.70
C PRO A 167 2.44 4.41 6.87
N TRP A 168 3.70 4.70 6.55
CA TRP A 168 4.74 5.01 7.54
C TRP A 168 5.90 5.81 6.92
N GLN A 169 6.45 5.31 5.82
CA GLN A 169 7.44 6.04 5.02
C GLN A 169 6.74 6.84 3.91
N ARG A 170 7.18 8.08 3.64
CA ARG A 170 6.67 8.85 2.49
C ARG A 170 6.99 8.11 1.19
N VAL A 171 8.27 7.89 0.93
CA VAL A 171 8.74 7.19 -0.26
C VAL A 171 8.55 5.70 -0.03
N THR A 172 7.49 5.13 -0.61
CA THR A 172 7.11 3.71 -0.43
C THR A 172 7.18 2.99 -1.77
N SER A 173 7.90 1.86 -1.79
CA SER A 173 7.98 0.96 -2.95
C SER A 173 7.03 -0.24 -2.83
N TYR A 174 6.57 -0.73 -3.98
CA TYR A 174 5.64 -1.86 -4.15
C TYR A 174 6.12 -2.76 -5.29
N ASP A 175 6.05 -4.08 -5.08
CA ASP A 175 6.55 -5.07 -6.05
C ASP A 175 5.47 -5.47 -7.07
N VAL A 176 5.85 -5.73 -8.32
CA VAL A 176 4.94 -6.03 -9.42
C VAL A 176 5.03 -7.51 -9.81
N PRO A 177 3.92 -8.26 -9.88
CA PRO A 177 3.93 -9.63 -10.37
C PRO A 177 4.54 -9.71 -11.78
N LYS A 178 5.50 -10.62 -11.96
CA LYS A 178 6.24 -10.77 -13.23
C LYS A 178 5.35 -11.11 -14.42
N ASP A 179 4.23 -11.78 -14.15
CA ASP A 179 3.31 -12.28 -15.15
C ASP A 179 2.16 -11.29 -15.49
N LEU A 180 2.14 -10.05 -14.94
CA LEU A 180 1.17 -9.03 -15.39
C LEU A 180 1.31 -8.82 -16.91
N PRO A 181 0.25 -8.97 -17.73
CA PRO A 181 0.32 -8.71 -19.16
C PRO A 181 0.42 -7.20 -19.46
N PRO A 182 0.88 -6.80 -20.66
CA PRO A 182 0.81 -5.42 -21.13
C PRO A 182 -0.62 -4.83 -21.09
N CYS A 183 -0.72 -3.55 -20.75
CA CYS A 183 -2.00 -2.82 -20.77
C CYS A 183 -2.51 -2.59 -22.22
N PRO A 184 -3.83 -2.42 -22.42
CA PRO A 184 -4.36 -2.03 -23.73
C PRO A 184 -3.92 -0.61 -24.14
N PRO A 185 -4.14 -0.21 -25.41
CA PRO A 185 -3.86 1.14 -25.87
C PRO A 185 -4.51 2.23 -24.99
N GLY A 186 -3.68 3.17 -24.53
CA GLY A 186 -4.05 4.23 -23.58
C GLY A 186 -4.03 3.81 -22.10
N GLY A 187 -3.51 2.62 -21.78
CA GLY A 187 -3.18 2.18 -20.43
C GLY A 187 -4.31 1.45 -19.69
N CYS A 188 -3.97 1.02 -18.47
CA CYS A 188 -4.87 0.46 -17.48
C CYS A 188 -5.35 1.53 -16.49
N THR A 189 -6.37 1.20 -15.69
CA THR A 189 -6.73 1.96 -14.49
C THR A 189 -6.27 1.20 -13.25
N CYS A 190 -5.55 1.87 -12.37
CA CYS A 190 -5.14 1.35 -11.07
C CYS A 190 -5.81 2.12 -9.94
N ALA A 191 -5.78 1.56 -8.73
CA ALA A 191 -6.25 2.22 -7.51
C ALA A 191 -5.26 1.94 -6.36
N TRP A 192 -4.87 2.98 -5.61
CA TRP A 192 -4.30 2.81 -4.28
C TRP A 192 -5.42 2.57 -3.26
N GLY A 193 -5.16 1.78 -2.23
CA GLY A 193 -6.12 1.52 -1.14
C GLY A 193 -5.49 1.46 0.24
N TRP A 194 -6.22 1.97 1.24
CA TRP A 194 -5.85 1.91 2.65
C TRP A 194 -7.08 1.78 3.57
N ILE A 195 -6.99 0.92 4.59
CA ILE A 195 -7.92 0.86 5.72
C ILE A 195 -7.11 1.18 6.99
N PRO A 196 -7.32 2.34 7.66
CA PRO A 196 -6.66 2.67 8.93
C PRO A 196 -7.11 1.75 10.08
N MET A 197 -6.31 1.67 11.15
CA MET A 197 -6.57 0.78 12.29
C MET A 197 -6.13 1.39 13.63
N GLY A 198 -6.99 1.30 14.65
CA GLY A 198 -6.65 1.57 16.05
C GLY A 198 -6.62 3.05 16.47
N CYS A 199 -6.48 3.97 15.53
CA CYS A 199 -6.47 5.42 15.77
C CYS A 199 -7.49 6.14 14.87
N GLY A 200 -8.05 7.24 15.37
CA GLY A 200 -8.96 8.12 14.60
C GLY A 200 -10.37 7.55 14.37
N GLN A 201 -11.12 8.20 13.47
CA GLN A 201 -12.44 7.74 13.03
C GLN A 201 -12.28 6.58 12.02
N PRO A 202 -13.02 5.46 12.15
CA PRO A 202 -13.02 4.40 11.15
C PRO A 202 -13.52 4.89 9.78
N ASN A 203 -12.75 4.61 8.73
CA ASN A 203 -12.98 5.06 7.35
C ASN A 203 -12.17 4.18 6.36
N MET A 204 -12.18 4.52 5.07
CA MET A 204 -11.24 3.99 4.08
C MET A 204 -10.70 5.08 3.14
N TYR A 205 -9.63 4.76 2.40
CA TYR A 205 -9.11 5.59 1.32
C TYR A 205 -8.95 4.78 0.03
N MET A 206 -9.24 5.43 -1.09
CA MET A 206 -9.10 4.89 -2.45
C MET A 206 -8.71 6.06 -3.37
N GLN A 207 -7.62 5.97 -4.14
CA GLN A 207 -7.32 6.98 -5.18
C GLN A 207 -7.00 6.36 -6.55
N GLY A 208 -7.67 6.87 -7.58
CA GLY A 208 -7.53 6.42 -8.96
C GLY A 208 -6.21 6.82 -9.60
N HIS A 209 -5.75 5.96 -10.51
CA HIS A 209 -4.48 6.10 -11.22
C HIS A 209 -4.64 5.62 -12.67
N LYS A 210 -4.07 6.34 -13.64
CA LYS A 210 -3.67 5.73 -14.92
C LYS A 210 -2.37 4.97 -14.70
N CYS A 211 -2.28 3.75 -15.20
CA CYS A 211 -1.09 2.92 -15.06
C CYS A 211 -0.76 2.16 -16.34
N ILE A 212 0.50 1.76 -16.49
CA ILE A 212 0.98 0.97 -17.63
C ILE A 212 1.98 -0.09 -17.16
N VAL A 213 1.77 -1.33 -17.59
CA VAL A 213 2.72 -2.43 -17.34
C VAL A 213 3.86 -2.34 -18.35
N THR A 214 5.09 -2.26 -17.86
CA THR A 214 6.31 -2.15 -18.67
C THR A 214 7.19 -3.40 -18.53
N GLY A 215 8.03 -3.68 -19.53
CA GLY A 215 8.93 -4.84 -19.54
C GLY A 215 8.28 -6.23 -19.70
N SER A 216 6.95 -6.32 -19.71
CA SER A 216 6.24 -7.60 -19.81
C SER A 216 6.11 -8.13 -21.24
N THR A 217 6.27 -9.45 -21.37
CA THR A 217 5.86 -10.26 -22.54
C THR A 217 4.75 -11.26 -22.20
N SER A 218 4.16 -11.17 -21.00
CA SER A 218 3.12 -12.10 -20.53
C SER A 218 1.83 -11.96 -21.34
N THR A 219 1.21 -13.11 -21.63
CA THR A 219 -0.13 -13.23 -22.23
C THR A 219 -1.18 -13.75 -21.25
N LYS A 220 -0.81 -13.94 -19.97
CA LYS A 220 -1.75 -14.37 -18.93
C LYS A 220 -2.85 -13.34 -18.72
N LYS A 221 -4.03 -13.80 -18.30
CA LYS A 221 -5.13 -12.95 -17.87
C LYS A 221 -5.26 -12.98 -16.36
N LEU A 222 -5.66 -11.85 -15.78
CA LEU A 222 -6.09 -11.81 -14.39
C LEU A 222 -7.41 -12.55 -14.22
N ALA A 223 -7.54 -13.32 -13.14
CA ALA A 223 -8.80 -13.92 -12.75
C ALA A 223 -9.76 -12.85 -12.20
N VAL A 224 -11.06 -13.15 -12.25
CA VAL A 224 -12.12 -12.30 -11.67
C VAL A 224 -11.91 -12.14 -10.16
N ALA A 225 -11.80 -10.89 -9.69
CA ALA A 225 -11.51 -10.59 -8.29
C ALA A 225 -12.70 -10.89 -7.38
N LYS A 226 -12.44 -11.62 -6.29
CA LYS A 226 -13.42 -11.98 -5.26
C LYS A 226 -13.20 -11.15 -3.98
N PRO A 227 -14.25 -10.77 -3.23
CA PRO A 227 -14.08 -10.10 -1.94
C PRO A 227 -13.14 -10.88 -1.01
N PRO A 228 -12.16 -10.23 -0.36
CA PRO A 228 -11.32 -10.89 0.63
C PRO A 228 -12.14 -11.25 1.88
N VAL A 229 -11.74 -12.29 2.60
CA VAL A 229 -12.41 -12.76 3.83
C VAL A 229 -11.45 -12.73 5.01
N TYR A 230 -11.96 -12.45 6.21
CA TYR A 230 -11.17 -12.58 7.43
C TYR A 230 -10.77 -14.04 7.64
N CYS A 231 -9.47 -14.29 7.69
CA CYS A 231 -8.89 -15.64 7.77
C CYS A 231 -7.61 -15.70 8.61
N GLU A 232 -7.42 -14.74 9.52
CA GLU A 232 -6.30 -14.71 10.47
C GLU A 232 -6.16 -16.03 11.25
N ASN A 233 -7.27 -16.46 11.88
CA ASN A 233 -7.32 -17.64 12.75
C ASN A 233 -7.34 -18.98 11.97
N ASP A 234 -7.52 -18.95 10.65
CA ASP A 234 -7.53 -20.13 9.79
C ASP A 234 -7.18 -19.77 8.34
N ARG A 235 -5.88 -19.89 8.02
CA ARG A 235 -5.32 -19.58 6.70
C ARG A 235 -5.91 -20.43 5.58
N SER A 236 -6.54 -21.59 5.88
CA SER A 236 -7.17 -22.44 4.86
C SER A 236 -8.46 -21.83 4.29
N LYS A 237 -9.11 -20.94 5.04
CA LYS A 237 -10.34 -20.23 4.65
C LYS A 237 -10.09 -18.98 3.79
N CYS A 238 -8.83 -18.55 3.61
CA CYS A 238 -8.52 -17.35 2.83
C CYS A 238 -8.91 -17.48 1.34
N VAL A 239 -9.28 -16.36 0.73
CA VAL A 239 -9.49 -16.28 -0.73
C VAL A 239 -8.15 -16.37 -1.46
N LYS A 240 -7.93 -17.51 -2.11
CA LYS A 240 -6.82 -17.76 -3.03
C LYS A 240 -7.07 -17.03 -4.36
N GLY A 241 -5.99 -16.59 -5.00
CA GLY A 241 -6.01 -15.89 -6.27
C GLY A 241 -6.49 -14.45 -6.18
N ALA A 242 -7.05 -13.97 -7.29
CA ALA A 242 -7.49 -12.58 -7.46
C ALA A 242 -8.46 -12.13 -6.36
N LYS A 243 -7.98 -11.17 -5.55
CA LYS A 243 -8.74 -10.51 -4.47
C LYS A 243 -9.12 -9.09 -4.88
N GLN A 244 -10.33 -8.69 -4.50
CA GLN A 244 -10.76 -7.30 -4.58
C GLN A 244 -10.01 -6.45 -3.54
N MET A 245 -10.04 -5.13 -3.72
CA MET A 245 -9.76 -4.21 -2.62
C MET A 245 -10.80 -4.39 -1.50
N ILE A 246 -10.48 -3.95 -0.28
CA ILE A 246 -11.41 -3.93 0.85
C ILE A 246 -12.25 -2.66 0.74
N PHE A 247 -13.58 -2.83 0.67
CA PHE A 247 -14.56 -1.75 0.70
C PHE A 247 -15.36 -1.85 2.00
N TYR A 248 -15.21 -0.86 2.88
CA TYR A 248 -15.69 -0.92 4.26
C TYR A 248 -16.00 0.47 4.83
N PHE A 249 -16.83 0.54 5.88
CA PHE A 249 -17.37 1.76 6.49
C PHE A 249 -18.22 2.68 5.58
N GLN A 250 -18.75 2.14 4.49
CA GLN A 250 -19.59 2.88 3.55
C GLN A 250 -21.08 2.61 3.79
N LYS A 251 -21.94 3.46 3.24
CA LYS A 251 -23.40 3.32 3.34
C LYS A 251 -23.91 2.15 2.50
N ASP A 252 -23.30 1.96 1.33
CA ASP A 252 -23.50 0.82 0.44
C ASP A 252 -22.22 0.52 -0.37
N GLY A 253 -22.20 -0.62 -1.07
CA GLY A 253 -21.04 -1.10 -1.84
C GLY A 253 -19.92 -1.77 -1.02
N ASN A 254 -20.05 -1.90 0.30
CA ASN A 254 -19.10 -2.67 1.11
C ASN A 254 -19.01 -4.13 0.60
N ASN A 255 -17.82 -4.73 0.68
CA ASN A 255 -17.61 -6.14 0.31
C ASN A 255 -17.10 -7.02 1.48
N VAL A 256 -16.80 -6.42 2.63
CA VAL A 256 -16.45 -7.11 3.88
C VAL A 256 -17.49 -6.77 4.96
N PHE A 257 -17.87 -7.77 5.78
CA PHE A 257 -18.91 -7.64 6.80
C PHE A 257 -18.59 -8.51 8.03
N ASN A 258 -19.05 -8.09 9.21
CA ASN A 258 -19.08 -8.90 10.45
C ASN A 258 -17.73 -9.53 10.85
N VAL A 259 -16.63 -8.84 10.59
CA VAL A 259 -15.27 -9.30 10.92
C VAL A 259 -14.89 -8.98 12.38
N PRO A 260 -14.17 -9.87 13.09
CA PRO A 260 -13.88 -9.69 14.53
C PRO A 260 -12.71 -8.73 14.81
N LYS A 261 -11.96 -8.32 13.78
CA LYS A 261 -10.96 -7.25 13.81
C LYS A 261 -11.06 -6.41 12.53
N MET A 262 -10.38 -5.28 12.52
CA MET A 262 -10.31 -4.39 11.34
C MET A 262 -9.83 -5.15 10.10
N PRO A 263 -10.56 -5.09 8.97
CA PRO A 263 -10.16 -5.75 7.74
C PRO A 263 -9.05 -4.93 7.09
N THR A 264 -7.82 -5.39 7.23
CA THR A 264 -6.61 -4.65 6.87
C THR A 264 -5.83 -5.35 5.75
N TYR A 265 -4.98 -4.61 5.04
CA TYR A 265 -4.26 -5.10 3.86
C TYR A 265 -3.01 -5.88 4.23
N ASN A 266 -3.23 -7.01 4.92
CA ASN A 266 -2.20 -7.92 5.38
C ASN A 266 -2.79 -9.34 5.51
N GLU A 267 -2.10 -10.20 6.25
CA GLU A 267 -2.50 -11.60 6.41
C GLU A 267 -3.87 -11.80 7.06
N VAL A 268 -4.37 -10.86 7.88
CA VAL A 268 -5.71 -10.93 8.50
C VAL A 268 -6.82 -11.20 7.47
N MET A 269 -6.68 -10.62 6.27
CA MET A 269 -7.63 -10.72 5.16
C MET A 269 -7.14 -11.61 3.99
N GLY A 270 -6.08 -12.38 4.21
CA GLY A 270 -5.55 -13.33 3.21
C GLY A 270 -4.69 -12.71 2.11
N PHE A 271 -4.21 -11.48 2.30
CA PHE A 271 -3.15 -10.91 1.48
C PHE A 271 -1.78 -11.43 1.95
N SER A 272 -0.80 -11.44 1.04
CA SER A 272 0.63 -11.60 1.37
C SER A 272 1.36 -10.27 1.18
N GLU A 273 2.53 -10.12 1.78
CA GLU A 273 3.42 -8.97 1.49
C GLU A 273 3.89 -9.00 0.02
N GLY A 274 4.06 -7.82 -0.58
CA GLY A 274 4.59 -7.64 -1.93
C GLY A 274 3.66 -8.06 -3.06
N ALA A 275 4.25 -8.56 -4.15
CA ALA A 275 3.55 -8.95 -5.38
C ALA A 275 2.60 -10.15 -5.16
N GLN A 276 1.32 -9.98 -5.52
CA GLN A 276 0.33 -11.05 -5.48
C GLN A 276 0.45 -11.89 -6.76
N ASN A 277 1.17 -13.02 -6.69
CA ASN A 277 1.53 -13.80 -7.88
C ASN A 277 0.51 -14.91 -8.26
N ASP A 278 -0.53 -15.13 -7.46
CA ASP A 278 -1.57 -16.17 -7.68
C ASP A 278 -2.82 -15.66 -8.43
N ILE A 279 -2.81 -14.40 -8.87
CA ILE A 279 -3.98 -13.65 -9.34
C ILE A 279 -4.46 -13.96 -10.77
N PHE A 280 -3.89 -14.97 -11.43
CA PHE A 280 -4.13 -15.26 -12.85
C PHE A 280 -5.14 -16.41 -13.06
N GLU A 281 -5.82 -16.43 -14.21
CA GLU A 281 -6.81 -17.48 -14.53
C GLU A 281 -6.24 -18.90 -14.40
N ASP A 282 -5.01 -19.10 -14.88
CA ASP A 282 -4.28 -20.38 -14.90
C ASP A 282 -3.81 -20.86 -13.50
N SER A 283 -3.67 -19.96 -12.54
CA SER A 283 -3.09 -20.23 -11.22
C SER A 283 -3.94 -21.20 -10.39
N ASN A 284 -5.23 -21.30 -10.71
CA ASN A 284 -6.16 -22.27 -10.11
C ASN A 284 -5.94 -23.72 -10.59
N LEU A 285 -5.31 -23.92 -11.76
CA LEU A 285 -5.15 -25.25 -12.36
C LEU A 285 -4.08 -26.09 -11.64
N VAL A 286 -3.01 -25.45 -11.16
CA VAL A 286 -1.90 -26.12 -10.46
C VAL A 286 -2.37 -26.83 -9.19
N SER A 287 -3.30 -26.22 -8.45
CA SER A 287 -3.91 -26.83 -7.24
C SER A 287 -4.79 -28.04 -7.54
N THR A 288 -5.17 -28.28 -8.79
CA THR A 288 -5.99 -29.43 -9.20
C THR A 288 -5.09 -30.59 -9.64
N VAL A 289 -4.06 -30.33 -10.46
CA VAL A 289 -3.15 -31.37 -10.98
C VAL A 289 -2.38 -32.07 -9.86
N GLY A 290 -1.93 -31.34 -8.83
CA GLY A 290 -1.23 -31.92 -7.67
C GLY A 290 -2.06 -32.96 -6.90
N ASN A 291 -3.39 -32.82 -6.87
CA ASN A 291 -4.28 -33.78 -6.22
C ASN A 291 -4.63 -34.99 -7.11
N VAL A 292 -4.48 -34.90 -8.42
CA VAL A 292 -4.69 -36.03 -9.35
C VAL A 292 -3.54 -37.03 -9.26
N LEU A 293 -2.29 -36.55 -9.15
CA LEU A 293 -1.09 -37.41 -9.13
C LEU A 293 -0.90 -38.22 -7.84
N LEU A 294 -1.65 -37.93 -6.77
CA LEU A 294 -1.62 -38.69 -5.52
C LEU A 294 -2.74 -39.74 -5.39
N ASN A 295 -3.77 -39.70 -6.24
CA ASN A 295 -4.95 -40.57 -6.14
C ASN A 295 -5.03 -41.65 -7.24
N SER A 296 -4.04 -41.74 -8.12
CA SER A 296 -3.99 -42.71 -9.23
C SER A 296 -3.24 -44.00 -8.90
N TYR A 297 -3.41 -44.54 -7.69
CA TYR A 297 -3.09 -45.95 -7.41
C TYR A 297 -4.16 -46.86 -8.04
N VAL A 298 -4.00 -47.11 -9.35
CA VAL A 298 -4.92 -47.95 -10.13
C VAL A 298 -4.74 -49.41 -9.72
N ASN A 299 -5.80 -50.02 -9.17
CA ASN A 299 -5.86 -51.46 -8.99
C ASN A 299 -5.91 -52.17 -10.36
N LEU A 300 -4.75 -52.62 -10.84
CA LEU A 300 -4.63 -53.46 -12.02
C LEU A 300 -4.96 -54.92 -11.65
N PRO A 301 -5.96 -55.56 -12.30
CA PRO A 301 -6.28 -56.95 -12.02
C PRO A 301 -5.16 -57.88 -12.51
N SER A 302 -4.76 -58.81 -11.65
CA SER A 302 -3.67 -59.75 -11.93
C SER A 302 -4.08 -60.86 -12.90
N ASN A 303 -3.98 -60.61 -14.22
CA ASN A 303 -3.82 -61.66 -15.23
C ASN A 303 -3.41 -61.10 -16.59
N CYS A 304 -2.16 -61.36 -17.01
CA CYS A 304 -1.83 -61.96 -18.31
C CYS A 304 -0.31 -62.13 -18.50
N TYR A 305 0.11 -63.36 -18.82
CA TYR A 305 1.32 -63.67 -19.57
C TYR A 305 1.11 -63.21 -21.05
N SER A 306 2.09 -62.97 -21.93
CA SER A 306 3.56 -63.11 -21.90
C SER A 306 4.17 -62.56 -23.21
N VAL A 307 5.47 -62.15 -23.21
CA VAL A 307 6.40 -62.14 -24.38
C VAL A 307 6.06 -61.10 -25.49
N SER A 308 6.96 -60.35 -26.14
CA SER A 308 8.44 -60.24 -26.11
C SER A 308 8.96 -58.86 -26.61
N ASN A 309 10.29 -58.73 -26.66
CA ASN A 309 11.12 -57.80 -27.45
C ASN A 309 11.52 -56.43 -26.84
N LEU A 310 12.82 -56.38 -26.52
CA LEU A 310 13.70 -55.21 -26.42
C LEU A 310 13.91 -54.52 -27.81
N PRO A 311 14.39 -53.26 -27.93
CA PRO A 311 15.74 -52.87 -27.43
C PRO A 311 15.93 -51.46 -26.80
N THR A 312 16.65 -51.48 -25.67
CA THR A 312 17.77 -50.61 -25.21
C THR A 312 17.89 -49.12 -25.58
N ASN A 313 18.46 -48.39 -24.60
CA ASN A 313 19.00 -47.01 -24.59
C ASN A 313 17.99 -45.94 -24.14
N THR A 314 18.30 -45.02 -23.22
CA THR A 314 19.60 -44.70 -22.57
C THR A 314 19.41 -44.42 -21.06
N GLU A 315 20.49 -44.42 -20.29
CA GLU A 315 20.52 -44.26 -18.83
C GLU A 315 20.03 -42.90 -18.31
N TRP A 316 19.42 -42.90 -17.11
CA TRP A 316 19.60 -41.85 -16.11
C TRP A 316 19.70 -42.50 -14.72
N THR A 317 20.77 -42.20 -13.99
CA THR A 317 21.05 -42.77 -12.67
C THR A 317 20.30 -42.03 -11.57
N LEU A 318 19.42 -42.75 -10.86
CA LEU A 318 18.83 -42.28 -9.61
C LEU A 318 19.61 -42.86 -8.41
N VAL A 319 20.20 -41.97 -7.62
CA VAL A 319 20.82 -42.33 -6.34
C VAL A 319 19.71 -42.65 -5.34
N THR A 320 19.55 -43.93 -5.02
CA THR A 320 18.71 -44.34 -3.89
C THR A 320 19.42 -44.04 -2.58
N ASN A 321 18.70 -43.49 -1.61
CA ASN A 321 19.07 -43.67 -0.20
C ASN A 321 17.81 -43.98 0.60
N VAL A 322 17.90 -45.01 1.44
CA VAL A 322 16.77 -45.64 2.13
C VAL A 322 16.82 -45.25 3.61
N TYR A 323 15.68 -44.93 4.21
CA TYR A 323 15.44 -45.33 5.61
C TYR A 323 13.94 -45.49 5.91
N SER A 324 13.63 -46.41 6.82
CA SER A 324 12.26 -46.72 7.29
C SER A 324 11.88 -45.92 8.55
N PRO A 325 10.58 -45.75 8.84
CA PRO A 325 10.13 -44.99 10.00
C PRO A 325 10.29 -45.76 11.32
N VAL A 326 10.59 -45.04 12.39
CA VAL A 326 10.40 -45.48 13.78
C VAL A 326 9.71 -44.34 14.54
N ALA A 327 8.67 -44.67 15.31
CA ALA A 327 7.94 -43.71 16.14
C ALA A 327 8.17 -43.99 17.62
N SER A 328 8.29 -42.95 18.46
CA SER A 328 7.91 -43.01 19.88
C SER A 328 7.77 -41.64 20.53
N ASN A 329 6.84 -41.62 21.47
CA ASN A 329 6.28 -40.53 22.27
C ASN A 329 7.26 -39.55 22.94
N ALA A 330 6.86 -38.28 22.89
CA ALA A 330 6.87 -37.24 23.93
C ALA A 330 7.68 -37.42 25.25
N MET A 331 8.35 -36.35 25.65
CA MET A 331 8.44 -35.91 27.06
C MET A 331 8.44 -34.39 27.18
N ILE A 332 8.00 -33.88 28.35
CA ILE A 332 8.00 -32.45 28.70
C ILE A 332 9.21 -32.17 29.59
N VAL A 333 9.97 -31.10 29.30
CA VAL A 333 10.81 -30.42 30.30
C VAL A 333 10.63 -28.91 30.12
N GLU A 334 10.42 -28.21 31.23
CA GLU A 334 10.37 -26.75 31.33
C GLU A 334 11.68 -26.26 31.97
N SER A 335 12.31 -25.23 31.38
CA SER A 335 13.35 -24.47 32.07
C SER A 335 13.37 -23.00 31.62
N ARG A 336 13.27 -22.09 32.59
CA ARG A 336 13.69 -20.70 32.46
C ARG A 336 15.14 -20.61 32.92
N GLU A 337 15.91 -19.68 32.34
CA GLU A 337 16.87 -18.91 33.13
C GLU A 337 16.80 -17.43 32.72
N GLU A 338 16.91 -16.54 33.70
CA GLU A 338 17.30 -15.15 33.46
C GLU A 338 18.81 -15.09 33.23
N LEU A 339 19.30 -14.13 32.45
CA LEU A 339 20.61 -13.54 32.73
C LEU A 339 20.57 -12.02 32.53
N LYS A 340 21.23 -11.31 33.44
CA LYS A 340 21.06 -9.88 33.67
C LYS A 340 22.19 -9.05 33.06
N SER A 341 21.86 -7.78 32.82
CA SER A 341 22.72 -6.61 32.64
C SER A 341 24.23 -6.78 32.92
N ILE A 342 25.05 -6.32 31.98
CA ILE A 342 26.37 -5.71 32.27
C ILE A 342 26.34 -4.26 31.78
N SER A 343 26.87 -3.36 32.60
CA SER A 343 27.08 -1.94 32.30
C SER A 343 28.49 -1.56 32.74
N THR A 344 29.24 -0.87 31.88
CA THR A 344 30.48 -0.17 32.22
C THR A 344 30.70 1.01 31.27
N ASP A 345 30.40 2.19 31.81
CA ASP A 345 31.21 3.41 31.76
C ASP A 345 32.08 3.82 30.56
N SER A 346 31.72 4.99 30.02
CA SER A 346 32.48 6.24 30.15
C SER A 346 33.95 6.31 29.69
N ILE A 347 34.18 6.99 28.56
CA ILE A 347 35.41 7.78 28.33
C ILE A 347 35.03 9.18 27.83
N THR A 348 35.48 10.21 28.55
CA THR A 348 35.44 11.62 28.16
C THR A 348 36.82 12.14 27.79
N THR A 349 36.98 12.89 26.69
CA THR A 349 37.79 14.13 26.69
C THR A 349 37.57 14.97 25.43
N GLU A 350 37.97 16.24 25.52
CA GLU A 350 37.86 17.31 24.51
C GLU A 350 38.97 17.18 23.44
N THR A 351 38.97 17.87 22.30
CA THR A 351 39.39 19.29 22.21
C THR A 351 39.15 19.90 20.83
N SER A 352 38.86 21.20 20.83
CA SER A 352 38.79 22.16 19.71
C SER A 352 39.83 22.00 18.59
N SER A 353 39.42 22.34 17.36
CA SER A 353 40.20 23.31 16.56
C SER A 353 39.29 24.14 15.63
N GLN A 354 39.45 25.46 15.66
CA GLN A 354 38.91 26.39 14.66
C GLN A 354 39.93 26.58 13.54
N ILE A 355 39.47 26.76 12.30
CA ILE A 355 40.27 27.36 11.23
C ILE A 355 39.46 28.48 10.56
N THR A 356 40.07 29.67 10.49
CA THR A 356 39.49 30.87 9.89
C THR A 356 40.14 31.19 8.54
N SER A 357 39.33 31.37 7.50
CA SER A 357 39.64 32.21 6.34
C SER A 357 38.30 32.58 5.71
N SER A 358 37.75 33.80 5.83
CA SER A 358 38.21 35.04 5.18
C SER A 358 38.55 34.85 3.70
N ASP A 359 37.67 35.34 2.82
CA ASP A 359 38.11 36.36 1.85
C ASP A 359 36.96 37.32 1.52
N LYS A 360 37.26 38.45 0.86
CA LYS A 360 36.37 39.62 0.78
C LYS A 360 36.32 40.26 -0.62
N SER A 361 35.09 40.53 -1.09
CA SER A 361 34.76 41.69 -1.95
C SER A 361 35.34 41.67 -3.40
N PRO A 362 34.94 42.58 -4.32
CA PRO A 362 34.13 43.80 -4.11
C PRO A 362 32.78 43.90 -4.83
N ILE A 363 31.97 44.81 -4.29
CA ILE A 363 30.79 45.41 -4.91
C ILE A 363 31.24 46.55 -5.83
N ASN A 364 30.55 46.75 -6.96
CA ASN A 364 30.50 48.04 -7.65
C ASN A 364 29.04 48.40 -7.97
N GLY A 365 28.60 49.58 -7.54
CA GLY A 365 27.63 50.38 -8.29
C GLY A 365 28.39 51.34 -9.24
N THR A 366 27.76 52.25 -9.97
CA THR A 366 26.32 52.47 -10.25
C THR A 366 26.14 52.42 -11.81
N ASP A 367 25.11 52.90 -12.51
CA ASP A 367 24.00 53.83 -12.22
C ASP A 367 22.84 53.59 -13.22
N MET A 368 21.59 53.86 -12.81
CA MET A 368 20.62 54.46 -13.76
C MET A 368 19.45 55.14 -13.07
N LYS A 369 18.93 56.18 -13.74
CA LYS A 369 18.04 57.18 -13.17
C LYS A 369 16.56 56.78 -13.22
N THR A 370 15.81 57.41 -12.32
CA THR A 370 14.38 57.69 -12.44
C THR A 370 14.00 58.27 -13.81
N GLU A 371 12.85 57.85 -14.34
CA GLU A 371 12.04 58.70 -15.22
C GLU A 371 10.55 58.57 -14.82
N PHE A 372 9.74 59.54 -15.22
CA PHE A 372 8.44 59.85 -14.61
C PHE A 372 7.24 59.33 -15.42
N ASP A 373 6.20 58.96 -14.68
CA ASP A 373 4.78 59.33 -14.88
C ASP A 373 4.18 59.27 -16.31
N ASN A 374 3.09 58.50 -16.46
CA ASN A 374 1.81 59.08 -16.89
C ASN A 374 0.63 58.16 -16.57
N SER A 375 -0.35 58.65 -15.77
CA SER A 375 -1.63 57.98 -15.54
C SER A 375 -2.81 58.95 -15.67
N PRO A 376 -3.63 58.85 -16.74
CA PRO A 376 -4.79 59.72 -16.91
C PRO A 376 -6.00 59.26 -16.09
N LYS A 377 -6.34 60.04 -15.05
CA LYS A 377 -7.64 59.96 -14.35
C LYS A 377 -8.80 60.34 -15.29
N LYS A 378 -9.96 59.69 -15.09
CA LYS A 378 -11.38 60.14 -15.31
C LYS A 378 -12.24 58.91 -15.71
N THR A 379 -13.55 58.85 -15.50
CA THR A 379 -14.48 59.69 -14.73
C THR A 379 -15.58 58.77 -14.15
N ILE A 380 -16.33 59.16 -13.12
CA ILE A 380 -16.33 60.45 -12.41
C ILE A 380 -15.13 60.56 -11.47
#